data_AF-A0A257J371-F1
#
_entry.id   AF-A0A257J371-F1
#
_cell.length_a   1.000
_cell.length_b   1.000
_cell.length_c   1.000
_cell.angle_alpha   90.00
_cell.angle_beta   90.00
_cell.angle_gamma   90.00
#
_symmetry.space_group_name_H-M   'P 1'
#
loop_
_entity.id
_entity.type
_entity.pdbx_description
1 polymer ?
#
loop_
_entity_poly.entity_id
_entity_poly.type
_entity_poly.pdbx_seq_one_letter_code
_entity_poly.pdbx_strand_id
1 'polypeptide(L)'
;MRVFFLAASLALVATPTLAAPKSILQSAPEFAACKWTTVKAGPMSLSGFDCRRDATETRLVGDTGLPGFWLETRGSDGVERRLALRTFAKPVKAGLTSILPAVRKESPGSATASCAFVAHPARPYPGARAYALEPTGVAGKAFQAGEVDEPCGALGVGQVGDRYFYVAKGRPDMVVMVDMGSEIQPFDPATLTFGGAAK
;
A
#
# COMPACT_ATOMS: atom_id res chain seq x y z
N MET A 1 46.40 -24.06 -46.44
CA MET A 1 45.63 -24.13 -45.18
C MET A 1 45.32 -22.71 -44.71
N ARG A 2 44.09 -22.22 -44.89
CA ARG A 2 43.63 -20.94 -44.34
C ARG A 2 42.59 -21.26 -43.26
N VAL A 3 42.93 -20.95 -42.01
CA VAL A 3 42.05 -21.11 -40.85
C VAL A 3 41.21 -19.84 -40.74
N PHE A 4 39.89 -19.97 -40.87
CA PHE A 4 38.94 -18.88 -40.60
C PHE A 4 38.52 -18.95 -39.12
N PHE A 5 38.88 -17.92 -38.36
CA PHE A 5 38.32 -17.68 -37.02
C PHE A 5 36.91 -17.08 -37.18
N LEU A 6 35.87 -17.82 -36.76
CA LEU A 6 34.54 -17.26 -36.54
C LEU A 6 34.55 -16.55 -35.17
N ALA A 7 34.44 -15.22 -35.19
CA ALA A 7 34.12 -14.44 -34.01
C ALA A 7 32.60 -14.52 -33.76
N ALA A 8 32.19 -15.21 -32.69
CA ALA A 8 30.81 -15.23 -32.24
C ALA A 8 30.50 -13.92 -31.48
N SER A 9 29.76 -13.03 -32.11
CA SER A 9 29.24 -11.81 -31.48
C SER A 9 28.10 -12.17 -30.51
N LEU A 10 28.34 -12.08 -29.20
CA LEU A 10 27.28 -12.06 -28.19
C LEU A 10 26.45 -10.77 -28.38
N ALA A 11 25.24 -10.90 -28.91
CA ALA A 11 24.26 -9.82 -28.85
C ALA A 11 23.68 -9.75 -27.43
N LEU A 12 23.99 -8.67 -26.70
CA LEU A 12 23.28 -8.29 -25.48
C LEU A 12 21.81 -8.00 -25.85
N VAL A 13 20.91 -8.93 -25.53
CA VAL A 13 19.48 -8.67 -25.60
C VAL A 13 19.14 -7.76 -24.43
N ALA A 14 19.04 -6.46 -24.69
CA ALA A 14 18.52 -5.50 -23.73
C ALA A 14 17.05 -5.85 -23.45
N THR A 15 16.77 -6.35 -22.24
CA THR A 15 15.39 -6.54 -21.79
C THR A 15 14.69 -5.18 -21.73
N PRO A 16 13.54 -5.00 -22.41
CA PRO A 16 12.79 -3.76 -22.30
C PRO A 16 12.39 -3.55 -20.84
N THR A 17 12.88 -2.46 -20.25
CA THR A 17 12.46 -2.05 -18.92
C THR A 17 11.01 -1.58 -19.06
N LEU A 18 10.07 -2.35 -18.53
CA LEU A 18 8.65 -1.98 -18.50
C LEU A 18 8.53 -0.66 -17.75
N ALA A 19 7.98 0.37 -18.41
CA ALA A 19 7.76 1.66 -17.77
C ALA A 19 6.87 1.48 -16.53
N ALA A 20 7.23 2.15 -15.44
CA ALA A 20 6.43 2.11 -14.21
C ALA A 20 4.99 2.60 -14.51
N PRO A 21 3.96 1.98 -13.89
CA PRO A 21 2.58 2.43 -14.05
C PRO A 21 2.46 3.89 -13.63
N LYS A 22 1.91 4.72 -14.53
CA LYS A 22 1.61 6.13 -14.26
C LYS A 22 0.28 6.24 -13.51
N SER A 23 0.26 7.07 -12.46
CA SER A 23 -0.97 7.35 -11.71
C SER A 23 -1.90 8.26 -12.51
N ILE A 24 -3.21 8.04 -12.39
CA ILE A 24 -4.23 8.96 -12.94
C ILE A 24 -4.25 10.31 -12.20
N LEU A 25 -3.75 10.35 -10.96
CA LEU A 25 -3.67 11.57 -10.16
C LEU A 25 -2.54 12.49 -10.66
N GLN A 26 -1.64 12.01 -11.52
CA GLN A 26 -0.53 12.81 -12.09
C GLN A 26 -1.01 14.04 -12.84
N SER A 27 -2.20 13.96 -13.41
CA SER A 27 -2.83 15.04 -14.17
C SER A 27 -3.84 15.86 -13.37
N ALA A 28 -4.04 15.58 -12.08
CA ALA A 28 -5.06 16.26 -11.30
C ALA A 28 -4.57 17.67 -10.86
N PRO A 29 -5.36 18.74 -11.09
CA PRO A 29 -4.94 20.12 -10.82
C PRO A 29 -4.48 20.39 -9.39
N GLU A 30 -5.09 19.72 -8.41
CA GLU A 30 -4.78 19.82 -6.98
C GLU A 30 -3.33 19.41 -6.63
N PHE A 31 -2.67 18.71 -7.55
CA PHE A 31 -1.29 18.25 -7.43
C PHE A 31 -0.34 18.85 -8.47
N ALA A 32 -0.76 19.86 -9.22
CA ALA A 32 0.07 20.48 -10.25
C ALA A 32 1.41 21.04 -9.70
N ALA A 33 1.43 21.45 -8.43
CA ALA A 33 2.63 21.94 -7.74
C ALA A 33 3.46 20.83 -7.08
N CYS A 34 2.99 19.58 -7.08
CA CYS A 34 3.68 18.47 -6.45
C CYS A 34 4.65 17.78 -7.42
N LYS A 35 5.78 17.31 -6.89
CA LYS A 35 6.75 16.53 -7.67
C LYS A 35 6.45 15.05 -7.56
N TRP A 36 6.33 14.38 -8.70
CA TRP A 36 6.15 12.93 -8.76
C TRP A 36 7.46 12.19 -8.70
N THR A 37 7.52 11.17 -7.84
CA THR A 37 8.68 10.28 -7.74
C THR A 37 8.26 8.83 -7.53
N THR A 38 9.13 7.91 -7.92
CA THR A 38 9.00 6.50 -7.53
C THR A 38 9.73 6.29 -6.22
N VAL A 39 8.98 5.92 -5.19
CA VAL A 39 9.50 5.60 -3.87
C VAL A 39 9.69 4.09 -3.77
N LYS A 40 10.77 3.66 -3.12
CA LYS A 40 11.07 2.23 -2.92
C LYS A 40 10.99 1.85 -1.44
N ALA A 41 10.44 0.68 -1.16
CA ALA A 41 10.42 0.08 0.17
C ALA A 41 10.69 -1.42 0.05
N GLY A 42 11.93 -1.84 0.30
CA GLY A 42 12.37 -3.21 0.04
C GLY A 42 12.13 -3.63 -1.42
N PRO A 43 11.41 -4.73 -1.71
CA PRO A 43 11.11 -5.14 -3.07
C PRO A 43 9.97 -4.33 -3.70
N MET A 44 9.33 -3.41 -3.00
CA MET A 44 8.19 -2.67 -3.51
C MET A 44 8.60 -1.33 -4.12
N SER A 45 7.87 -0.89 -5.14
CA SER A 45 7.95 0.47 -5.68
C SER A 45 6.54 1.05 -5.83
N LEU A 46 6.38 2.31 -5.44
CA LEU A 46 5.09 3.03 -5.45
C LEU A 46 5.32 4.44 -6.00
N SER A 47 4.41 4.93 -6.83
CA SER A 47 4.43 6.35 -7.23
C SER A 47 3.83 7.17 -6.10
N GLY A 48 4.60 8.15 -5.64
CA GLY A 48 4.21 9.10 -4.61
C GLY A 48 4.50 10.52 -5.05
N PHE A 49 3.89 11.45 -4.33
CA PHE A 49 4.10 12.87 -4.51
C PHE A 49 4.98 13.39 -3.39
N ASP A 50 5.77 14.40 -3.74
CA ASP A 50 6.39 15.32 -2.82
C ASP A 50 5.63 16.65 -2.99
N CYS A 51 4.76 16.93 -2.04
CA CYS A 51 3.86 18.08 -2.05
C CYS A 51 4.29 19.06 -0.96
N ARG A 52 4.74 20.26 -1.38
CA ARG A 52 4.99 21.37 -0.47
C ARG A 52 3.84 22.36 -0.54
N ARG A 53 3.18 22.58 0.60
CA ARG A 53 2.15 23.62 0.77
C ARG A 53 2.55 24.49 1.95
N ASP A 54 2.73 25.79 1.68
CA ASP A 54 3.20 26.76 2.66
C ASP A 54 4.49 26.32 3.37
N ALA A 55 4.46 26.22 4.70
CA ALA A 55 5.56 25.74 5.54
C ALA A 55 5.55 24.21 5.77
N THR A 56 4.63 23.49 5.14
CA THR A 56 4.48 22.03 5.28
C THR A 56 4.94 21.29 4.02
N GLU A 57 5.67 20.20 4.22
CA GLU A 57 6.11 19.29 3.16
C GLU A 57 5.61 17.89 3.49
N THR A 58 4.77 17.33 2.61
CA THR A 58 4.28 15.96 2.73
C THR A 58 4.84 15.12 1.60
N ARG A 59 5.46 14.00 1.96
CA ARG A 59 6.05 13.08 1.00
C ARG A 59 5.83 11.62 1.39
N LEU A 60 5.75 10.77 0.37
CA LEU A 60 5.80 9.33 0.56
C LEU A 60 7.26 8.89 0.78
N VAL A 61 7.50 8.10 1.82
CA VAL A 61 8.80 7.49 2.12
C VAL A 61 8.67 5.98 2.23
N GLY A 62 9.73 5.26 1.85
CA GLY A 62 9.89 3.85 2.17
C GLY A 62 10.88 3.72 3.31
N ASP A 63 10.53 2.96 4.34
CA ASP A 63 11.39 2.76 5.51
C ASP A 63 12.03 1.36 5.43
N THR A 64 13.34 1.26 5.65
CA THR A 64 14.04 -0.03 5.72
C THR A 64 13.91 -0.71 7.08
N GLY A 65 13.55 0.05 8.13
CA GLY A 65 13.28 -0.42 9.49
C GLY A 65 11.80 -0.66 9.80
N LEU A 66 10.87 -0.14 8.99
CA LEU A 66 9.42 -0.40 9.11
C LEU A 66 8.86 -0.94 7.80
N PRO A 67 8.20 -2.12 7.77
CA PRO A 67 7.71 -2.71 6.53
C PRO A 67 6.62 -1.83 5.89
N GLY A 68 6.88 -1.33 4.68
CA GLY A 68 5.89 -0.61 3.87
C GLY A 68 6.29 0.81 3.49
N PHE A 69 5.29 1.60 3.11
CA PHE A 69 5.39 3.01 2.80
C PHE A 69 4.68 3.84 3.86
N TRP A 70 5.23 5.02 4.13
CA TRP A 70 4.74 5.95 5.13
C TRP A 70 4.61 7.33 4.51
N LEU A 71 3.61 8.09 4.94
CA LEU A 71 3.56 9.52 4.70
C LEU A 71 4.34 10.23 5.79
N GLU A 72 5.33 11.00 5.37
CA GLU A 72 6.09 11.89 6.23
C GLU A 72 5.60 13.32 5.98
N THR A 73 5.03 13.95 7.00
CA THR A 73 4.66 15.37 6.99
C THR A 73 5.63 16.12 7.87
N ARG A 74 6.36 17.07 7.27
CA ARG A 74 7.30 17.95 7.94
C ARG A 74 6.68 19.34 8.06
N GLY A 75 6.53 19.83 9.28
CA GLY A 75 6.05 21.18 9.59
C GLY A 75 6.97 21.89 10.58
N SER A 76 6.50 22.99 11.16
CA SER A 76 7.22 23.73 12.21
C SER A 76 7.46 22.90 13.46
N ASP A 77 6.53 22.00 13.77
CA ASP A 77 6.49 21.25 15.03
C ASP A 77 7.25 19.92 14.96
N GLY A 78 7.86 19.64 13.80
CA GLY A 78 8.69 18.45 13.58
C GLY A 78 8.21 17.60 12.40
N VAL A 79 8.47 16.30 12.51
CA VAL A 79 8.17 15.31 11.47
C VAL A 79 7.18 14.30 12.02
N GLU A 80 5.99 14.24 11.41
CA GLU A 80 4.97 13.25 11.68
C GLU A 80 5.05 12.13 10.63
N ARG A 81 4.81 10.89 11.07
CA ARG A 81 4.71 9.73 10.17
C ARG A 81 3.40 8.99 10.36
N ARG A 82 2.66 8.81 9.26
CA ARG A 82 1.48 7.95 9.19
C ARG A 82 1.71 6.82 8.21
N LEU A 83 1.23 5.62 8.53
CA LEU A 83 1.31 4.49 7.63
C LEU A 83 0.49 4.78 6.36
N ALA A 84 1.06 4.53 5.19
CA ALA A 84 0.36 4.68 3.91
C ALA A 84 -0.03 3.30 3.35
N LEU A 85 0.93 2.38 3.38
CA LEU A 85 0.78 1.05 2.80
C LEU A 85 1.70 0.06 3.49
N ARG A 86 1.22 -1.14 3.81
CA ARG A 86 2.07 -2.26 4.23
C ARG A 86 1.63 -3.57 3.62
N THR A 87 2.43 -4.60 3.78
CA THR A 87 2.15 -5.94 3.26
C THR A 87 2.16 -7.02 4.32
N PHE A 88 1.32 -8.03 4.12
CA PHE A 88 1.27 -9.26 4.89
C PHE A 88 1.48 -10.44 3.96
N ALA A 89 2.40 -11.33 4.32
CA ALA A 89 2.61 -12.57 3.59
C ALA A 89 1.50 -13.58 3.87
N LYS A 90 1.12 -14.36 2.87
CA LYS A 90 0.25 -15.53 3.01
C LYS A 90 0.65 -16.64 2.03
N PRO A 91 0.26 -17.89 2.29
CA PRO A 91 0.37 -18.93 1.27
C PRO A 91 -0.42 -18.57 0.00
N VAL A 92 0.15 -18.86 -1.17
CA VAL A 92 -0.47 -18.57 -2.48
C VAL A 92 -1.90 -19.11 -2.58
N LYS A 93 -2.12 -20.33 -2.10
CA LYS A 93 -3.43 -21.02 -2.13
C LYS A 93 -4.39 -20.62 -1.02
N ALA A 94 -3.93 -19.86 -0.02
CA ALA A 94 -4.77 -19.42 1.09
C ALA A 94 -5.57 -18.16 0.71
N GLY A 95 -6.78 -18.02 1.24
CA GLY A 95 -7.56 -16.78 1.11
C GLY A 95 -6.96 -15.63 1.93
N LEU A 96 -7.42 -14.40 1.69
CA LEU A 96 -6.98 -13.21 2.45
C LEU A 96 -7.22 -13.39 3.97
N THR A 97 -8.26 -14.10 4.38
CA THR A 97 -8.55 -14.36 5.80
C THR A 97 -7.42 -15.10 6.53
N SER A 98 -6.49 -15.76 5.84
CA SER A 98 -5.35 -16.42 6.49
C SER A 98 -4.40 -15.45 7.19
N ILE A 99 -4.39 -14.16 6.81
CA ILE A 99 -3.56 -13.15 7.49
C ILE A 99 -4.22 -12.58 8.75
N LEU A 100 -5.50 -12.89 9.00
CA LEU A 100 -6.26 -12.27 10.08
C LEU A 100 -5.60 -12.41 11.47
N PRO A 101 -4.99 -13.56 11.84
CA PRO A 101 -4.26 -13.66 13.11
C PRO A 101 -3.08 -12.69 13.20
N ALA A 102 -2.31 -12.52 12.12
CA ALA A 102 -1.18 -11.61 12.09
C ALA A 102 -1.64 -10.14 12.17
N VAL A 103 -2.67 -9.78 11.42
CA VAL A 103 -3.26 -8.43 11.43
C VAL A 103 -3.79 -8.06 12.82
N ARG A 104 -4.54 -8.96 13.47
CA ARG A 104 -5.06 -8.76 14.84
C ARG A 104 -3.95 -8.62 15.88
N LYS A 105 -2.82 -9.33 15.70
CA LYS A 105 -1.66 -9.21 16.58
C LYS A 105 -0.97 -7.85 16.46
N GLU A 106 -0.88 -7.32 15.24
CA GLU A 106 -0.24 -6.02 14.98
C GLU A 106 -1.17 -4.82 15.21
N SER A 107 -2.48 -5.05 15.22
CA SER A 107 -3.52 -4.03 15.40
C SER A 107 -4.46 -4.39 16.54
N PRO A 108 -3.99 -4.45 17.80
CA PRO A 108 -4.89 -4.70 18.92
C PRO A 108 -5.79 -3.47 19.14
N GLY A 109 -7.10 -3.70 19.11
CA GLY A 109 -8.14 -2.79 19.59
C GLY A 109 -9.02 -3.44 20.65
N SER A 110 -9.94 -2.67 21.22
CA SER A 110 -10.87 -3.12 22.28
C SER A 110 -11.74 -4.31 21.87
N ALA A 111 -11.97 -4.50 20.57
CA ALA A 111 -12.81 -5.56 20.00
C ALA A 111 -12.04 -6.55 19.11
N THR A 112 -10.71 -6.61 19.20
CA THR A 112 -9.81 -7.42 18.33
C THR A 112 -10.34 -8.81 18.01
N ALA A 113 -10.85 -9.54 19.01
CA ALA A 113 -11.33 -10.91 18.84
C ALA A 113 -12.52 -11.02 17.86
N SER A 114 -13.35 -9.98 17.78
CA SER A 114 -14.52 -9.89 16.89
C SER A 114 -14.19 -9.33 15.50
N CYS A 115 -12.99 -8.78 15.28
CA CYS A 115 -12.63 -8.06 14.08
C CYS A 115 -12.41 -8.99 12.89
N ALA A 116 -13.15 -8.83 11.79
CA ALA A 116 -13.07 -9.68 10.61
C ALA A 116 -12.94 -8.86 9.33
N PHE A 117 -12.54 -9.52 8.25
CA PHE A 117 -12.53 -8.90 6.93
C PHE A 117 -13.94 -8.83 6.35
N VAL A 118 -14.44 -7.62 6.14
CA VAL A 118 -15.72 -7.30 5.53
C VAL A 118 -15.48 -6.72 4.13
N ALA A 119 -16.38 -6.96 3.18
CA ALA A 119 -16.20 -6.48 1.81
C ALA A 119 -16.15 -4.94 1.75
N HIS A 120 -15.18 -4.41 1.00
CA HIS A 120 -14.97 -2.97 0.85
C HIS A 120 -15.21 -2.53 -0.60
N PRO A 121 -15.79 -1.34 -0.85
CA PRO A 121 -16.08 -0.85 -2.20
C PRO A 121 -14.84 -0.52 -3.03
N ALA A 122 -13.68 -0.29 -2.40
CA ALA A 122 -12.44 0.04 -3.12
C ALA A 122 -12.11 -0.97 -4.22
N ARG A 123 -11.53 -0.46 -5.33
CA ARG A 123 -11.08 -1.24 -6.48
C ARG A 123 -9.65 -0.83 -6.85
N PRO A 124 -8.63 -1.35 -6.14
CA PRO A 124 -7.23 -0.93 -6.33
C PRO A 124 -6.67 -1.20 -7.73
N TYR A 125 -7.25 -2.18 -8.44
CA TYR A 125 -6.98 -2.45 -9.85
C TYR A 125 -8.18 -3.21 -10.47
N PRO A 126 -8.29 -3.29 -11.82
CA PRO A 126 -9.38 -4.00 -12.47
C PRO A 126 -9.51 -5.46 -11.98
N GLY A 127 -10.69 -5.83 -11.47
CA GLY A 127 -10.98 -7.16 -10.93
C GLY A 127 -10.52 -7.40 -9.48
N ALA A 128 -9.89 -6.44 -8.82
CA ALA A 128 -9.54 -6.54 -7.41
C ALA A 128 -10.78 -6.59 -6.51
N ARG A 129 -10.68 -7.36 -5.42
CA ARG A 129 -11.60 -7.30 -4.28
C ARG A 129 -10.84 -6.69 -3.11
N ALA A 130 -11.45 -5.70 -2.46
CA ALA A 130 -10.93 -5.08 -1.26
C ALA A 130 -11.79 -5.45 -0.05
N TYR A 131 -11.19 -5.36 1.13
CA TYR A 131 -11.82 -5.71 2.40
C TYR A 131 -11.40 -4.73 3.50
N ALA A 132 -12.30 -4.33 4.39
CA ALA A 132 -11.96 -3.58 5.59
C ALA A 132 -11.87 -4.53 6.79
N LEU A 133 -11.05 -4.19 7.79
CA LEU A 133 -11.02 -4.91 9.06
C LEU A 133 -12.00 -4.24 10.03
N GLU A 134 -13.15 -4.87 10.21
CA GLU A 134 -14.27 -4.31 10.96
C GLU A 134 -14.65 -5.18 12.16
N PRO A 135 -15.11 -4.57 13.27
CA PRO A 135 -15.70 -5.32 14.38
C PRO A 135 -17.01 -5.95 13.93
N THR A 136 -17.32 -7.13 14.46
CA THR A 136 -18.59 -7.83 14.16
C THR A 136 -19.45 -7.98 15.41
N GLY A 137 -20.71 -8.39 15.23
CA GLY A 137 -21.64 -8.64 16.33
C GLY A 137 -21.91 -7.37 17.16
N VAL A 138 -21.84 -7.49 18.49
CA VAL A 138 -22.13 -6.37 19.42
C VAL A 138 -21.14 -5.22 19.22
N ALA A 139 -19.85 -5.51 19.04
CA ALA A 139 -18.85 -4.48 18.79
C ALA A 139 -19.06 -3.76 17.46
N GLY A 140 -19.56 -4.48 16.44
CA GLY A 140 -19.99 -3.90 15.17
C GLY A 140 -21.08 -2.84 15.35
N LYS A 141 -22.10 -3.15 16.16
CA LYS A 141 -23.19 -2.21 16.44
C LYS A 141 -22.72 -0.98 17.23
N ALA A 142 -21.87 -1.16 18.23
CA ALA A 142 -21.31 -0.06 19.01
C ALA A 142 -20.47 0.89 18.13
N PHE A 143 -19.68 0.34 17.20
CA PHE A 143 -18.91 1.13 16.25
C PHE A 143 -19.81 1.95 15.32
N GLN A 144 -20.84 1.32 14.76
CA GLN A 144 -21.83 2.00 13.91
C GLN A 144 -22.61 3.11 14.63
N ALA A 145 -22.79 2.97 15.95
CA ALA A 145 -23.41 3.99 16.79
C ALA A 145 -22.43 5.11 17.22
N GLY A 146 -21.15 5.01 16.88
CA GLY A 146 -20.12 5.98 17.30
C GLY A 146 -19.69 5.85 18.76
N GLU A 147 -20.01 4.74 19.43
CA GLU A 147 -19.74 4.52 20.86
C GLU A 147 -18.29 4.10 21.13
N VAL A 148 -17.62 3.56 20.11
CA VAL A 148 -16.21 3.14 20.17
C VAL A 148 -15.46 3.68 18.96
N ASP A 149 -14.24 4.16 19.21
CA ASP A 149 -13.31 4.54 18.15
C ASP A 149 -12.26 3.44 17.95
N GLU A 150 -11.91 3.21 16.69
CA GLU A 150 -10.94 2.20 16.24
C GLU A 150 -10.99 0.84 16.98
N PRO A 151 -12.15 0.15 17.02
CA PRO A 151 -12.34 -1.07 17.80
C PRO A 151 -11.43 -2.23 17.36
N CYS A 152 -10.88 -2.16 16.16
CA CYS A 152 -9.94 -3.12 15.57
C CYS A 152 -8.49 -2.61 15.52
N GLY A 153 -8.18 -1.54 16.26
CA GLY A 153 -6.87 -0.92 16.32
C GLY A 153 -6.49 -0.15 15.05
N ALA A 154 -5.23 0.28 14.98
CA ALA A 154 -4.73 1.21 13.96
C ALA A 154 -4.81 0.73 12.50
N LEU A 155 -4.92 -0.58 12.25
CA LEU A 155 -5.11 -1.15 10.90
C LEU A 155 -6.58 -1.46 10.58
N GLY A 156 -7.46 -1.29 11.56
CA GLY A 156 -8.91 -1.45 11.43
C GLY A 156 -9.61 -0.18 10.96
N VAL A 157 -10.92 -0.27 10.76
CA VAL A 157 -11.74 0.93 10.53
C VAL A 157 -11.67 1.90 11.71
N GLY A 158 -11.68 3.18 11.41
CA GLY A 158 -11.87 4.27 12.37
C GLY A 158 -13.09 5.11 11.99
N GLN A 159 -13.42 6.11 12.83
CA GLN A 159 -14.51 7.05 12.51
C GLN A 159 -14.19 7.94 11.30
N VAL A 160 -12.89 8.15 11.04
CA VAL A 160 -12.39 8.93 9.92
C VAL A 160 -11.35 8.15 9.14
N GLY A 161 -11.35 8.41 7.84
CA GLY A 161 -10.43 7.82 6.89
C GLY A 161 -10.79 6.42 6.42
N ASP A 162 -10.21 6.04 5.30
CA ASP A 162 -10.50 4.76 4.63
C ASP A 162 -9.29 3.84 4.68
N ARG A 163 -9.48 2.62 5.19
CA ARG A 163 -8.44 1.59 5.29
C ARG A 163 -8.96 0.28 4.73
N TYR A 164 -8.21 -0.29 3.79
CA TYR A 164 -8.61 -1.54 3.15
C TYR A 164 -7.44 -2.45 2.81
N PHE A 165 -7.78 -3.72 2.62
CA PHE A 165 -6.89 -4.82 2.35
C PHE A 165 -7.25 -5.46 1.01
N TYR A 166 -6.25 -5.84 0.21
CA TYR A 166 -6.45 -6.56 -1.03
C TYR A 166 -5.27 -7.48 -1.35
N VAL A 167 -5.50 -8.54 -2.13
CA VAL A 167 -4.40 -9.40 -2.62
C VAL A 167 -3.63 -8.64 -3.70
N ALA A 168 -2.31 -8.60 -3.62
CA ALA A 168 -1.49 -7.86 -4.58
C ALA A 168 -1.59 -8.41 -6.02
N LYS A 169 -1.64 -7.51 -7.01
CA LYS A 169 -1.63 -7.88 -8.43
C LYS A 169 -0.31 -8.59 -8.77
N GLY A 170 -0.40 -9.79 -9.32
CA GLY A 170 0.77 -10.61 -9.70
C GLY A 170 1.54 -11.21 -8.51
N ARG A 171 1.10 -10.97 -7.26
CA ARG A 171 1.70 -11.51 -6.03
C ARG A 171 0.64 -12.12 -5.14
N PRO A 172 0.11 -13.31 -5.49
CA PRO A 172 -0.95 -13.97 -4.73
C PRO A 172 -0.50 -14.41 -3.34
N ASP A 173 0.80 -14.40 -3.06
CA ASP A 173 1.42 -14.61 -1.75
C ASP A 173 1.42 -13.36 -0.84
N MET A 174 0.94 -12.22 -1.34
CA MET A 174 0.96 -10.95 -0.62
C MET A 174 -0.42 -10.32 -0.52
N VAL A 175 -0.76 -9.82 0.66
CA VAL A 175 -1.90 -8.94 0.91
C VAL A 175 -1.36 -7.56 1.23
N VAL A 176 -1.92 -6.55 0.58
CA VAL A 176 -1.61 -5.14 0.79
C VAL A 176 -2.67 -4.55 1.68
N MET A 177 -2.27 -3.84 2.73
CA MET A 177 -3.11 -2.90 3.47
C MET A 177 -2.77 -1.49 3.01
N VAL A 178 -3.79 -0.68 2.73
CA VAL A 178 -3.68 0.73 2.37
C VAL A 178 -4.46 1.56 3.38
N ASP A 179 -3.86 2.65 3.84
CA ASP A 179 -4.52 3.69 4.61
C ASP A 179 -4.61 4.95 3.76
N MET A 180 -5.80 5.17 3.20
CA MET A 180 -6.12 6.32 2.36
C MET A 180 -6.42 7.58 3.17
N GLY A 181 -6.37 7.55 4.51
CA GLY A 181 -6.73 8.70 5.34
C GLY A 181 -8.11 9.28 4.99
N SER A 182 -8.36 10.52 5.43
CA SER A 182 -9.62 11.26 5.21
C SER A 182 -9.61 12.18 4.00
N GLU A 183 -8.46 12.37 3.35
CA GLU A 183 -8.25 13.31 2.26
C GLU A 183 -7.64 12.62 1.04
N ILE A 184 -7.57 13.32 -0.11
CA ILE A 184 -6.87 12.77 -1.28
C ILE A 184 -5.39 12.59 -0.93
N GLN A 185 -4.89 11.37 -1.14
CA GLN A 185 -3.55 11.01 -0.70
C GLN A 185 -2.47 11.38 -1.71
N PRO A 186 -1.26 11.75 -1.24
CA PRO A 186 -0.09 11.97 -2.08
C PRO A 186 0.59 10.65 -2.46
N PHE A 187 -0.19 9.63 -2.82
CA PHE A 187 0.27 8.39 -3.46
C PHE A 187 -0.89 7.69 -4.18
N ASP A 188 -0.56 6.79 -5.10
CA ASP A 188 -1.56 6.00 -5.82
C ASP A 188 -1.29 4.49 -5.66
N PRO A 189 -2.12 3.77 -4.89
CA PRO A 189 -2.01 2.32 -4.70
C PRO A 189 -2.01 1.50 -5.99
N ALA A 190 -2.64 2.00 -7.06
CA ALA A 190 -2.69 1.31 -8.35
C ALA A 190 -1.31 1.25 -9.04
N THR A 191 -0.36 2.08 -8.60
CA THR A 191 1.01 2.10 -9.12
C THR A 191 1.95 1.17 -8.35
N LEU A 192 1.47 0.48 -7.30
CA LEU A 192 2.27 -0.46 -6.53
C LEU A 192 2.79 -1.58 -7.43
N THR A 193 4.11 -1.78 -7.41
CA THR A 193 4.79 -2.88 -8.09
C THR A 193 5.73 -3.61 -7.14
N PHE A 194 6.02 -4.87 -7.46
CA PHE A 194 6.94 -5.72 -6.73
C PHE A 194 8.09 -6.12 -7.65
N GLY A 195 9.32 -5.92 -7.21
CA GLY A 195 10.53 -6.44 -7.83
C GLY A 195 10.72 -7.92 -7.48
N GLY A 196 11.16 -8.71 -8.48
CA GLY A 196 11.40 -10.15 -8.34
C GLY A 196 10.16 -11.02 -8.55
N ALA A 197 10.38 -12.29 -8.91
CA ALA A 197 9.30 -13.27 -9.10
C ALA A 197 8.65 -13.67 -7.77
N ALA A 198 7.36 -14.01 -7.80
CA ALA A 198 6.68 -14.67 -6.69
C ALA A 198 7.44 -15.96 -6.34
N LYS A 199 7.77 -16.16 -5.06
CA LYS A 199 8.40 -17.40 -4.57
C LYS A 199 7.34 -18.38 -4.10
#